data_AF-A0A848TUT3-F1
#
_entry.id   AF-A0A848TUT3-F1
#
_cell.length_a   1.000
_cell.length_b   1.000
_cell.length_c   1.000
_cell.angle_alpha   90.00
_cell.angle_beta   90.00
_cell.angle_gamma   90.00
#
_symmetry.space_group_name_H-M   'P 1'
#
loop_
_entity.id
_entity.type
_entity.pdbx_description
1 polymer ?
#
loop_
_entity_poly.entity_id
_entity_poly.type
_entity_poly.pdbx_seq_one_letter_code
_entity_poly.pdbx_strand_id
1 'polypeptide(L)'
;MKKVLLLSGVLLIILACGGVKRTQKSINTGNYVNAINNAVQKLSDNKNKKGNQTFVLLLEEAFQKNTKRELERINYLEKDGNPANLESIYKSYKNLDRIQETIKPLLPLYIQEEGRNADFAFQNFSNDIITTKESLSVYLYDNALNLLQNATTKQDYRQSFDDFSYLNEINPGFANTKNKMEEAYNKGQDYVRVDMFNNTDKIIPAKLEEELLNFNTFGLEDKWTRYHTNHLSNITYDYDMRIELQDINISPEQVNERQIIKEKQIKDGFD
;
A
#
# COMPACT_ATOMS: atom_id res chain seq x y z
N MET A 1 -33.91 8.20 -38.96
CA MET A 1 -32.80 7.21 -38.97
C MET A 1 -31.49 7.78 -39.51
N LYS A 2 -31.44 8.38 -40.72
CA LYS A 2 -30.18 8.96 -41.28
C LYS A 2 -29.51 10.04 -40.41
N LYS A 3 -30.29 10.90 -39.72
CA LYS A 3 -29.75 11.93 -38.81
C LYS A 3 -29.15 11.36 -37.51
N VAL A 4 -29.66 10.23 -37.01
CA VAL A 4 -29.15 9.56 -35.80
C VAL A 4 -27.84 8.82 -36.10
N LEU A 5 -27.72 8.19 -37.29
CA LEU A 5 -26.48 7.59 -37.79
C LEU A 5 -25.38 8.65 -38.04
N LEU A 6 -25.76 9.84 -38.51
CA LEU A 6 -24.84 10.97 -38.67
C LEU A 6 -24.34 11.50 -37.31
N LEU A 7 -25.23 11.65 -36.32
CA LEU A 7 -24.82 12.05 -34.96
C LEU A 7 -23.97 10.98 -34.27
N SER A 8 -24.29 9.68 -34.42
CA SER A 8 -23.48 8.61 -33.83
C SER A 8 -22.09 8.50 -34.48
N GLY A 9 -22.00 8.76 -35.80
CA GLY A 9 -20.73 8.80 -36.53
C GLY A 9 -19.82 9.96 -36.09
N VAL A 10 -20.38 11.15 -35.85
CA VAL A 10 -19.61 12.31 -35.37
C VAL A 10 -19.09 12.09 -33.94
N LEU A 11 -19.87 11.46 -33.06
CA LEU A 11 -19.46 11.17 -31.68
C LEU A 11 -18.28 10.18 -31.63
N LEU A 12 -18.25 9.18 -32.53
CA LEU A 12 -17.13 8.23 -32.65
C LEU A 12 -15.83 8.87 -33.17
N ILE A 13 -15.92 9.88 -34.04
CA ILE A 13 -14.75 10.61 -34.57
C ILE A 13 -14.11 11.50 -33.50
N ILE A 14 -14.92 12.14 -32.65
CA ILE A 14 -14.43 12.98 -31.54
C ILE A 14 -13.66 12.13 -30.51
N LEU A 15 -14.15 10.92 -30.20
CA LEU A 15 -13.49 9.98 -29.30
C LEU A 15 -12.17 9.44 -29.87
N ALA A 16 -12.09 9.20 -31.19
CA ALA A 16 -10.88 8.73 -31.85
C ALA A 16 -9.76 9.81 -31.89
N CYS A 17 -10.11 11.08 -32.16
CA CYS A 17 -9.13 12.18 -32.16
C CYS A 17 -8.74 12.69 -30.76
N GLY A 18 -9.57 12.43 -29.74
CA GLY A 18 -9.30 12.87 -28.37
C GLY A 18 -8.03 12.26 -27.77
N GLY A 19 -7.76 10.99 -28.08
CA GLY A 19 -6.57 10.28 -27.58
C GLY A 19 -5.26 10.89 -28.07
N VAL A 20 -5.14 11.12 -29.38
CA VAL A 20 -3.94 11.74 -30.00
C VAL A 20 -3.70 13.13 -29.45
N LYS A 21 -4.74 13.98 -29.38
CA LYS A 21 -4.63 15.34 -28.83
C LYS A 21 -4.19 15.34 -27.36
N ARG A 22 -4.71 14.42 -26.55
CA ARG A 22 -4.33 14.27 -25.14
C ARG A 22 -2.88 13.83 -25.01
N THR A 23 -2.43 12.85 -25.80
CA THR A 23 -1.04 12.39 -25.79
C THR A 23 -0.09 13.49 -26.24
N GLN A 24 -0.40 14.21 -27.32
CA GLN A 24 0.40 15.37 -27.76
C GLN A 24 0.45 16.45 -26.69
N LYS A 25 -0.67 16.76 -26.03
CA LYS A 25 -0.70 17.72 -24.92
C LYS A 25 0.26 17.28 -23.81
N SER A 26 0.23 15.99 -23.42
CA SER A 26 1.16 15.46 -22.42
C SER A 26 2.62 15.65 -22.82
N ILE A 27 2.99 15.42 -24.09
CA ILE A 27 4.35 15.70 -24.57
C ILE A 27 4.69 17.18 -24.43
N ASN A 28 3.80 18.06 -24.92
CA ASN A 28 4.05 19.51 -24.93
C ASN A 28 4.14 20.10 -23.52
N THR A 29 3.49 19.49 -22.52
CA THR A 29 3.58 19.90 -21.11
C THR A 29 4.69 19.17 -20.33
N GLY A 30 5.54 18.39 -20.99
CA GLY A 30 6.60 17.62 -20.33
C GLY A 30 6.11 16.39 -19.54
N ASN A 31 4.86 16.00 -19.68
CA ASN A 31 4.31 14.79 -19.05
C ASN A 31 4.56 13.54 -19.91
N TYR A 32 5.83 13.25 -20.15
CA TYR A 32 6.24 12.21 -21.10
C TYR A 32 5.82 10.80 -20.67
N VAL A 33 5.85 10.48 -19.37
CA VAL A 33 5.41 9.17 -18.87
C VAL A 33 3.93 8.92 -19.19
N ASN A 34 3.06 9.92 -19.02
CA ASN A 34 1.66 9.77 -19.41
C ASN A 34 1.49 9.68 -20.93
N ALA A 35 2.30 10.39 -21.72
CA ALA A 35 2.28 10.26 -23.17
C ALA A 35 2.66 8.83 -23.61
N ILE A 36 3.74 8.29 -23.05
CA ILE A 36 4.21 6.90 -23.27
C ILE A 36 3.10 5.92 -22.90
N ASN A 37 2.54 6.00 -21.68
CA ASN A 37 1.51 5.08 -21.22
C ASN A 37 0.27 5.09 -22.13
N ASN A 38 -0.19 6.29 -22.54
CA ASN A 38 -1.33 6.42 -23.46
C ASN A 38 -1.02 5.80 -24.83
N ALA A 39 0.17 6.02 -25.37
CA ALA A 39 0.56 5.49 -26.67
C ALA A 39 0.72 3.97 -26.62
N VAL A 40 1.40 3.44 -25.60
CA VAL A 40 1.54 1.99 -25.33
C VAL A 40 0.17 1.35 -25.26
N GLN A 41 -0.76 1.90 -24.47
CA GLN A 41 -2.11 1.33 -24.32
C GLN A 41 -2.83 1.24 -25.69
N LYS A 42 -2.72 2.26 -26.53
CA LYS A 42 -3.37 2.25 -27.85
C LYS A 42 -2.70 1.27 -28.82
N LEU A 43 -1.38 1.12 -28.74
CA LEU A 43 -0.61 0.23 -29.58
C LEU A 43 -0.74 -1.24 -29.15
N SER A 44 -0.89 -1.51 -27.85
CA SER A 44 -1.15 -2.87 -27.34
C SER A 44 -2.49 -3.42 -27.82
N ASP A 45 -3.51 -2.57 -27.98
CA ASP A 45 -4.82 -2.99 -28.48
C ASP A 45 -4.73 -3.46 -29.95
N ASN A 46 -4.08 -2.66 -30.82
CA ASN A 46 -3.83 -3.02 -32.22
C ASN A 46 -2.76 -2.11 -32.85
N LYS A 47 -1.51 -2.55 -32.85
CA LYS A 47 -0.38 -1.75 -33.38
C LYS A 47 -0.43 -1.48 -34.89
N ASN A 48 -1.15 -2.29 -35.67
CA ASN A 48 -1.21 -2.17 -37.13
C ASN A 48 -2.41 -1.34 -37.63
N LYS A 49 -3.28 -0.88 -36.72
CA LYS A 49 -4.45 -0.08 -37.09
C LYS A 49 -4.00 1.27 -37.67
N LYS A 50 -4.57 1.66 -38.82
CA LYS A 50 -4.27 2.96 -39.48
C LYS A 50 -4.43 4.16 -38.53
N GLY A 51 -5.49 4.17 -37.72
CA GLY A 51 -5.74 5.23 -36.72
C GLY A 51 -4.75 5.24 -35.55
N ASN A 52 -3.91 4.22 -35.40
CA ASN A 52 -2.90 4.14 -34.35
C ASN A 52 -1.49 4.54 -34.84
N GLN A 53 -1.31 4.81 -36.14
CA GLN A 53 -0.01 5.20 -36.70
C GLN A 53 0.57 6.45 -36.02
N THR A 54 -0.28 7.44 -35.70
CA THR A 54 0.18 8.64 -34.96
C THR A 54 0.70 8.31 -33.57
N PHE A 55 0.18 7.28 -32.89
CA PHE A 55 0.71 6.88 -31.58
C PHE A 55 2.11 6.27 -31.66
N VAL A 56 2.51 5.71 -32.81
CA VAL A 56 3.89 5.24 -33.01
C VAL A 56 4.88 6.41 -32.93
N LEU A 57 4.61 7.49 -33.68
CA LEU A 57 5.42 8.71 -33.67
C LEU A 57 5.44 9.37 -32.28
N LEU A 58 4.27 9.48 -31.64
CA LEU A 58 4.18 10.06 -30.30
C LEU A 58 4.93 9.23 -29.25
N LEU A 59 4.93 7.90 -29.38
CA LEU A 59 5.68 7.02 -28.49
C LEU A 59 7.19 7.21 -28.67
N GLU A 60 7.66 7.25 -29.92
CA GLU A 60 9.07 7.50 -30.26
C GLU A 60 9.55 8.85 -29.70
N GLU A 61 8.81 9.94 -29.97
CA GLU A 61 9.13 11.28 -29.48
C GLU A 61 9.10 11.35 -27.94
N ALA A 62 8.05 10.81 -27.31
CA ALA A 62 7.91 10.85 -25.87
C ALA A 62 8.99 10.03 -25.16
N PHE A 63 9.36 8.87 -25.71
CA PHE A 63 10.46 8.06 -25.21
C PHE A 63 11.78 8.84 -25.26
N GLN A 64 12.14 9.40 -26.43
CA GLN A 64 13.38 10.15 -26.59
C GLN A 64 13.47 11.33 -25.62
N LYS A 65 12.39 12.12 -25.51
CA LYS A 65 12.34 13.29 -24.60
C LYS A 65 12.37 12.89 -23.13
N ASN A 66 11.67 11.82 -22.74
CA ASN A 66 11.71 11.30 -21.39
C ASN A 66 13.12 10.84 -21.02
N THR A 67 13.70 9.96 -21.83
CA THR A 67 15.02 9.38 -21.57
C THR A 67 16.08 10.46 -21.43
N LYS A 68 16.11 11.43 -22.36
CA LYS A 68 17.02 12.57 -22.27
C LYS A 68 16.87 13.34 -20.95
N ARG A 69 15.64 13.74 -20.61
CA ARG A 69 15.38 14.53 -19.39
C ARG A 69 15.78 13.78 -18.12
N GLU A 70 15.41 12.50 -18.02
CA GLU A 70 15.72 11.71 -16.82
C GLU A 70 17.24 11.50 -16.67
N LEU A 71 17.97 11.23 -17.77
CA LEU A 71 19.43 11.10 -17.72
C LEU A 71 20.13 12.43 -17.36
N GLU A 72 19.65 13.56 -17.88
CA GLU A 72 20.14 14.88 -17.48
C GLU A 72 19.89 15.17 -16.00
N ARG A 73 18.71 14.80 -15.49
CA ARG A 73 18.37 14.93 -14.07
C ARG A 73 19.25 14.04 -13.20
N ILE A 74 19.44 12.78 -13.59
CA ILE A 74 20.31 11.85 -12.86
C ILE A 74 21.73 12.41 -12.78
N ASN A 75 22.30 12.83 -13.92
CA ASN A 75 23.64 13.43 -13.97
C ASN A 75 23.76 14.66 -13.06
N TYR A 76 22.72 15.51 -13.00
CA TYR A 76 22.69 16.64 -12.07
C TYR A 76 22.72 16.18 -10.60
N LEU A 77 21.88 15.19 -10.23
CA LEU A 77 21.79 14.69 -8.86
C LEU A 77 23.06 13.94 -8.42
N GLU A 78 23.69 13.20 -9.33
CA GLU A 78 24.98 12.54 -9.10
C GLU A 78 26.10 13.56 -8.86
N LYS A 79 26.11 14.68 -9.61
CA LYS A 79 27.07 15.78 -9.43
C LYS A 79 26.87 16.58 -8.14
N ASP A 80 25.62 16.72 -7.70
CA ASP A 80 25.30 17.36 -6.41
C ASP A 80 25.91 16.56 -5.23
N GLY A 81 26.04 15.24 -5.38
CA GLY A 81 26.76 14.38 -4.43
C GLY A 81 26.07 14.18 -3.09
N ASN A 82 24.87 14.74 -2.89
CA ASN A 82 24.08 14.58 -1.67
C ASN A 82 23.48 13.17 -1.58
N PRO A 83 23.77 12.38 -0.54
CA PRO A 83 23.19 11.04 -0.36
C PRO A 83 21.65 11.01 -0.31
N ALA A 84 21.00 12.10 0.09
CA ALA A 84 19.53 12.21 0.05
C ALA A 84 18.96 12.09 -1.38
N ASN A 85 19.78 12.31 -2.41
CA ASN A 85 19.37 12.16 -3.81
C ASN A 85 19.37 10.70 -4.29
N LEU A 86 20.00 9.76 -3.56
CA LEU A 86 20.17 8.37 -3.98
C LEU A 86 18.83 7.68 -4.29
N GLU A 87 17.79 7.97 -3.50
CA GLU A 87 16.45 7.41 -3.72
C GLU A 87 15.85 7.92 -5.05
N SER A 88 16.01 9.20 -5.34
CA SER A 88 15.55 9.80 -6.59
C SER A 88 16.29 9.20 -7.79
N ILE A 89 17.62 9.05 -7.69
CA ILE A 89 18.45 8.44 -8.74
C ILE A 89 18.02 6.99 -9.00
N TYR A 90 17.89 6.19 -7.93
CA TYR A 90 17.45 4.79 -8.01
C TYR A 90 16.08 4.66 -8.69
N LYS A 91 15.11 5.49 -8.26
CA LYS A 91 13.76 5.51 -8.85
C LYS A 91 13.77 5.93 -10.31
N SER A 92 14.61 6.90 -10.69
CA SER A 92 14.74 7.33 -12.09
C SER A 92 15.31 6.22 -12.98
N TYR A 93 16.40 5.54 -12.57
CA TYR A 93 16.93 4.39 -13.32
C TYR A 93 15.91 3.25 -13.45
N LYS A 94 15.22 2.89 -12.35
CA LYS A 94 14.15 1.88 -12.41
C LYS A 94 13.01 2.27 -13.36
N ASN A 95 12.63 3.55 -13.37
CA ASN A 95 11.56 4.00 -14.24
C ASN A 95 11.98 4.01 -15.71
N LEU A 96 13.23 4.38 -16.01
CA LEU A 96 13.80 4.26 -17.36
C LEU A 96 13.73 2.81 -17.84
N ASP A 97 14.26 1.87 -17.05
CA ASP A 97 14.26 0.45 -17.39
C ASP A 97 12.83 -0.10 -17.60
N ARG A 98 11.91 0.19 -16.67
CA ARG A 98 10.49 -0.18 -16.77
C ARG A 98 9.84 0.32 -18.06
N ILE A 99 10.14 1.56 -18.49
CA ILE A 99 9.60 2.11 -19.74
C ILE A 99 10.10 1.30 -20.94
N GLN A 100 11.38 0.93 -20.97
CA GLN A 100 11.92 0.10 -22.05
C GLN A 100 11.23 -1.27 -22.10
N GLU A 101 11.08 -1.94 -20.95
CA GLU A 101 10.38 -3.23 -20.84
C GLU A 101 8.90 -3.14 -21.25
N THR A 102 8.28 -1.98 -21.08
CA THR A 102 6.90 -1.76 -21.53
C THR A 102 6.81 -1.61 -23.06
N ILE A 103 7.84 -1.05 -23.71
CA ILE A 103 7.85 -0.80 -25.16
C ILE A 103 8.33 -2.03 -25.94
N LYS A 104 9.33 -2.76 -25.44
CA LYS A 104 9.96 -3.91 -26.12
C LYS A 104 8.96 -4.91 -26.73
N PRO A 105 7.88 -5.34 -26.03
CA PRO A 105 6.91 -6.31 -26.58
C PRO A 105 6.12 -5.79 -27.79
N LEU A 106 6.03 -4.47 -27.96
CA LEU A 106 5.29 -3.86 -29.07
C LEU A 106 6.09 -3.87 -30.37
N LEU A 107 7.42 -4.02 -30.29
CA LEU A 107 8.30 -3.96 -31.43
C LEU A 107 8.14 -5.18 -32.37
N PRO A 108 8.44 -5.03 -33.67
CA PRO A 108 8.70 -3.76 -34.36
C PRO A 108 7.42 -2.90 -34.48
N LEU A 109 7.60 -1.58 -34.54
CA LEU A 109 6.55 -0.60 -34.78
C LEU A 109 6.85 0.16 -36.08
N TYR A 110 6.07 -0.10 -37.13
CA TYR A 110 6.28 0.49 -38.45
C TYR A 110 5.49 1.80 -38.61
N ILE A 111 6.15 2.83 -39.13
CA ILE A 111 5.61 4.16 -39.45
C ILE A 111 5.36 4.20 -40.96
N GLN A 112 4.10 4.07 -41.36
CA GLN A 112 3.72 3.98 -42.78
C GLN A 112 4.08 5.23 -43.58
N GLU A 113 3.91 6.42 -43.01
CA GLU A 113 4.17 7.70 -43.71
C GLU A 113 5.66 7.93 -43.98
N GLU A 114 6.54 7.38 -43.14
CA GLU A 114 7.99 7.56 -43.23
C GLU A 114 8.70 6.34 -43.83
N GLY A 115 7.98 5.24 -44.07
CA GLY A 115 8.53 4.04 -44.68
C GLY A 115 9.56 3.29 -43.81
N ARG A 116 9.61 3.55 -42.49
CA ARG A 116 10.62 3.01 -41.56
C ARG A 116 10.00 2.44 -40.28
N ASN A 117 10.79 1.72 -39.50
CA ASN A 117 10.44 1.40 -38.12
C ASN A 117 10.75 2.58 -37.20
N ALA A 118 9.95 2.73 -36.14
CA ALA A 118 10.29 3.60 -35.02
C ALA A 118 11.57 3.11 -34.34
N ASP A 119 12.42 4.06 -33.97
CA ASP A 119 13.71 3.81 -33.34
C ASP A 119 13.67 4.12 -31.85
N PHE A 120 14.12 3.17 -31.05
CA PHE A 120 14.19 3.26 -29.60
C PHE A 120 15.61 2.91 -29.17
N ALA A 121 16.40 3.94 -28.83
CA ALA A 121 17.75 3.80 -28.32
C ALA A 121 17.73 3.25 -26.88
N PHE A 122 17.51 1.93 -26.74
CA PHE A 122 17.51 1.27 -25.44
C PHE A 122 18.92 1.15 -24.86
N GLN A 123 19.02 1.39 -23.56
CA GLN A 123 20.26 1.27 -22.80
C GLN A 123 20.06 0.29 -21.65
N ASN A 124 21.11 -0.47 -21.30
CA ASN A 124 21.06 -1.35 -20.13
C ASN A 124 21.40 -0.56 -18.86
N PHE A 125 20.42 -0.39 -17.97
CA PHE A 125 20.57 0.31 -16.68
C PHE A 125 20.78 -0.64 -15.48
N SER A 126 20.96 -1.94 -15.72
CA SER A 126 21.00 -2.94 -14.63
C SER A 126 22.08 -2.63 -13.60
N ASN A 127 23.29 -2.27 -14.06
CA ASN A 127 24.39 -1.93 -13.16
C ASN A 127 24.15 -0.63 -12.40
N ASP A 128 23.55 0.37 -13.04
CA ASP A 128 23.22 1.65 -12.40
C ASP A 128 22.17 1.46 -11.30
N ILE A 129 21.15 0.62 -11.58
CA ILE A 129 20.12 0.23 -10.62
C ILE A 129 20.75 -0.52 -9.44
N ILE A 130 21.58 -1.53 -9.69
CA ILE A 130 22.20 -2.34 -8.63
C ILE A 130 23.10 -1.45 -7.76
N THR A 131 23.99 -0.66 -8.39
CA THR A 131 24.95 0.18 -7.67
C THR A 131 24.25 1.23 -6.82
N THR A 132 23.28 1.96 -7.40
CA THR A 132 22.51 2.97 -6.64
C THR A 132 21.69 2.33 -5.53
N LYS A 133 21.11 1.13 -5.77
CA LYS A 133 20.38 0.39 -4.74
C LYS A 133 21.27 0.05 -3.55
N GLU A 134 22.48 -0.44 -3.79
CA GLU A 134 23.43 -0.76 -2.70
C GLU A 134 23.85 0.50 -1.94
N SER A 135 24.20 1.60 -2.63
CA SER A 135 24.53 2.87 -1.98
C SER A 135 23.36 3.43 -1.16
N LEU A 136 22.14 3.39 -1.71
CA LEU A 136 20.92 3.79 -1.01
C LEU A 136 20.68 2.90 0.22
N SER A 137 20.91 1.59 0.09
CA SER A 137 20.71 0.64 1.18
C SER A 137 21.61 0.93 2.37
N VAL A 138 22.90 1.23 2.11
CA VAL A 138 23.87 1.66 3.13
C VAL A 138 23.38 2.94 3.80
N TYR A 139 23.04 3.97 3.01
CA TYR A 139 22.59 5.26 3.53
C TYR A 139 21.33 5.15 4.41
N LEU A 140 20.31 4.41 3.95
CA LEU A 140 19.08 4.19 4.70
C LEU A 140 19.35 3.42 5.99
N TYR A 141 20.17 2.37 5.94
CA TYR A 141 20.51 1.57 7.11
C TYR A 141 21.22 2.40 8.18
N ASP A 142 22.21 3.19 7.78
CA ASP A 142 22.98 4.03 8.70
C ASP A 142 22.12 5.11 9.35
N ASN A 143 21.23 5.75 8.59
CA ASN A 143 20.29 6.74 9.13
C ASN A 143 19.28 6.11 10.09
N ALA A 144 18.65 5.00 9.69
CA ALA A 144 17.67 4.30 10.51
C ALA A 144 18.30 3.78 11.81
N LEU A 145 19.55 3.29 11.73
CA LEU A 145 20.32 2.83 12.88
C LEU A 145 20.71 3.98 13.81
N ASN A 146 21.13 5.13 13.26
CA ASN A 146 21.42 6.33 14.03
C ASN A 146 20.17 6.81 14.80
N LEU A 147 19.03 6.88 14.10
CA LEU A 147 17.75 7.24 14.73
C LEU A 147 17.35 6.25 15.82
N LEU A 148 17.52 4.94 15.59
CA LEU A 148 17.26 3.90 16.59
C LEU A 148 18.13 4.05 17.84
N GLN A 149 19.41 4.38 17.67
CA GLN A 149 20.38 4.49 18.77
C GLN A 149 20.19 5.76 19.59
N ASN A 150 19.81 6.86 18.95
CA ASN A 150 19.66 8.18 19.57
C ASN A 150 18.20 8.56 19.87
N ALA A 151 17.27 7.62 19.69
CA ALA A 151 15.85 7.81 19.97
C ALA A 151 15.63 8.25 21.43
N THR A 152 14.81 9.28 21.59
CA THR A 152 14.40 9.83 22.89
C THR A 152 12.92 9.61 23.16
N THR A 153 12.13 9.44 22.09
CA THR A 153 10.69 9.22 22.16
C THR A 153 10.31 7.93 21.43
N LYS A 154 9.12 7.41 21.72
CA LYS A 154 8.57 6.28 20.98
C LYS A 154 8.36 6.58 19.51
N GLN A 155 8.07 7.83 19.16
CA GLN A 155 7.92 8.23 17.77
C GLN A 155 9.21 8.05 16.98
N ASP A 156 10.38 8.28 17.59
CA ASP A 156 11.68 8.05 16.95
C ASP A 156 11.87 6.56 16.60
N TYR A 157 11.46 5.65 17.50
CA TYR A 157 11.48 4.21 17.24
C TYR A 157 10.49 3.82 16.12
N ARG A 158 9.32 4.44 16.07
CA ARG A 158 8.32 4.20 15.00
C ARG A 158 8.85 4.67 13.64
N GLN A 159 9.48 5.83 13.58
CA GLN A 159 10.11 6.33 12.36
C GLN A 159 11.27 5.42 11.93
N SER A 160 12.13 4.99 12.86
CA SER A 160 13.21 4.05 12.57
C SER A 160 12.68 2.70 12.04
N PHE A 161 11.57 2.20 12.59
CA PHE A 161 10.89 1.02 12.06
C PHE A 161 10.47 1.24 10.61
N ASP A 162 9.84 2.37 10.31
CA ASP A 162 9.34 2.67 8.96
C ASP A 162 10.51 2.79 7.96
N ASP A 163 11.63 3.39 8.37
CA ASP A 163 12.86 3.47 7.56
C ASP A 163 13.47 2.08 7.29
N PHE A 164 13.57 1.21 8.31
CA PHE A 164 14.02 -0.17 8.11
C PHE A 164 13.05 -1.01 7.29
N SER A 165 11.74 -0.76 7.43
CA SER A 165 10.70 -1.41 6.63
C SER A 165 10.86 -1.04 5.15
N TYR A 166 11.07 0.25 4.86
CA TYR A 166 11.33 0.72 3.50
C TYR A 166 12.62 0.12 2.91
N LEU A 167 13.69 0.07 3.70
CA LEU A 167 14.93 -0.60 3.31
C LEU A 167 14.70 -2.08 2.99
N ASN A 168 13.94 -2.80 3.81
CA ASN A 168 13.63 -4.21 3.58
C ASN A 168 12.73 -4.43 2.36
N GLU A 169 11.91 -3.45 1.95
CA GLU A 169 11.16 -3.50 0.69
C GLU A 169 12.09 -3.39 -0.53
N ILE A 170 13.06 -2.47 -0.49
CA ILE A 170 13.96 -2.21 -1.62
C ILE A 170 15.05 -3.29 -1.75
N ASN A 171 15.63 -3.71 -0.62
CA ASN A 171 16.73 -4.67 -0.56
C ASN A 171 16.53 -5.67 0.59
N PRO A 172 15.62 -6.65 0.43
CA PRO A 172 15.37 -7.67 1.44
C PRO A 172 16.66 -8.41 1.82
N GLY A 173 16.90 -8.56 3.12
CA GLY A 173 18.10 -9.24 3.63
C GLY A 173 19.37 -8.40 3.68
N PHE A 174 19.28 -7.08 3.43
CA PHE A 174 20.40 -6.17 3.65
C PHE A 174 20.77 -6.11 5.13
N ALA A 175 22.01 -6.47 5.46
CA ALA A 175 22.55 -6.47 6.82
C ALA A 175 21.60 -7.12 7.85
N ASN A 176 21.48 -6.52 9.04
CA ASN A 176 20.58 -6.99 10.11
C ASN A 176 19.26 -6.22 10.15
N THR A 177 18.79 -5.71 9.00
CA THR A 177 17.62 -4.82 8.89
C THR A 177 16.39 -5.38 9.59
N LYS A 178 16.07 -6.67 9.43
CA LYS A 178 14.91 -7.29 10.07
C LYS A 178 14.99 -7.28 11.60
N ASN A 179 16.15 -7.59 12.16
CA ASN A 179 16.36 -7.60 13.60
C ASN A 179 16.25 -6.17 14.17
N LYS A 180 16.78 -5.18 13.44
CA LYS A 180 16.70 -3.77 13.84
C LYS A 180 15.28 -3.21 13.70
N MET A 181 14.55 -3.63 12.69
CA MET A 181 13.13 -3.36 12.54
C MET A 181 12.34 -3.92 13.72
N GLU A 182 12.58 -5.16 14.14
CA GLU A 182 11.91 -5.76 15.32
C GLU A 182 12.30 -5.04 16.63
N GLU A 183 13.57 -4.68 16.78
CA GLU A 183 14.03 -3.88 17.93
C GLU A 183 13.28 -2.53 18.01
N ALA A 184 13.21 -1.81 16.90
CA ALA A 184 12.47 -0.55 16.78
C ALA A 184 10.97 -0.75 17.04
N TYR A 185 10.38 -1.82 16.50
CA TYR A 185 8.97 -2.17 16.71
C TYR A 185 8.64 -2.29 18.19
N ASN A 186 9.44 -3.09 18.92
CA ASN A 186 9.20 -3.40 20.33
C ASN A 186 9.39 -2.16 21.23
N LYS A 187 10.37 -1.30 20.92
CA LYS A 187 10.61 -0.05 21.66
C LYS A 187 9.59 1.05 21.35
N GLY A 188 8.95 0.99 20.19
CA GLY A 188 7.89 1.92 19.78
C GLY A 188 6.48 1.58 20.30
N GLN A 189 6.30 0.44 20.98
CA GLN A 189 5.01 0.01 21.52
C GLN A 189 4.59 0.84 22.74
N ASP A 190 3.32 1.23 22.78
CA ASP A 190 2.59 1.68 23.95
C ASP A 190 1.96 0.47 24.66
N TYR A 191 2.29 0.31 25.93
CA TYR A 191 1.74 -0.75 26.76
C TYR A 191 0.65 -0.16 27.65
N VAL A 192 -0.56 -0.65 27.47
CA VAL A 192 -1.74 -0.25 28.23
C VAL A 192 -2.09 -1.39 29.19
N ARG A 193 -2.05 -1.11 30.48
CA ARG A 193 -2.61 -2.02 31.49
C ARG A 193 -4.11 -1.80 31.52
N VAL A 194 -4.85 -2.90 31.48
CA VAL A 194 -6.30 -2.86 31.55
C VAL A 194 -6.74 -3.49 32.86
N ASP A 195 -7.49 -2.72 33.65
CA ASP A 195 -8.18 -3.20 34.84
C ASP A 195 -9.69 -3.05 34.67
N MET A 196 -10.44 -4.07 35.12
CA MET A 196 -11.90 -4.03 35.15
C MET A 196 -12.40 -3.96 36.59
N PHE A 197 -13.33 -3.06 36.84
CA PHE A 197 -13.99 -2.87 38.13
C PHE A 197 -15.50 -3.08 37.96
N ASN A 198 -16.04 -4.00 38.75
CA ASN A 198 -17.47 -4.20 38.87
C ASN A 198 -18.04 -3.22 39.89
N ASN A 199 -18.69 -2.14 39.43
CA ASN A 199 -19.41 -1.21 40.30
C ASN A 199 -20.91 -1.54 40.39
N THR A 200 -21.29 -2.78 40.09
CA THR A 200 -22.68 -3.25 40.18
C THR A 200 -22.90 -4.13 41.41
N ASP A 201 -24.15 -4.24 41.84
CA ASP A 201 -24.57 -5.19 42.88
C ASP A 201 -24.72 -6.64 42.36
N LYS A 202 -24.23 -6.93 41.15
CA LYS A 202 -24.43 -8.21 40.44
C LYS A 202 -23.10 -8.93 40.27
N ILE A 203 -23.12 -10.25 40.29
CA ILE A 203 -21.92 -11.07 40.00
C ILE A 203 -21.72 -11.10 38.48
N ILE A 204 -20.51 -10.75 38.02
CA ILE A 204 -20.15 -10.85 36.60
C ILE A 204 -19.94 -12.34 36.25
N PRO A 205 -20.64 -12.89 35.25
CA PRO A 205 -20.34 -14.22 34.74
C PRO A 205 -18.93 -14.24 34.12
N ALA A 206 -18.12 -15.25 34.44
CA ALA A 206 -16.72 -15.35 33.97
C ALA A 206 -16.55 -15.24 32.45
N LYS A 207 -17.51 -15.77 31.67
CA LYS A 207 -17.51 -15.65 30.21
C LYS A 207 -17.69 -14.21 29.73
N LEU A 208 -18.59 -13.45 30.38
CA LEU A 208 -18.81 -12.04 30.06
C LEU A 208 -17.57 -11.22 30.40
N GLU A 209 -16.92 -11.51 31.53
CA GLU A 209 -15.65 -10.90 31.91
C GLU A 209 -14.54 -11.16 30.88
N GLU A 210 -14.37 -12.40 30.42
CA GLU A 210 -13.40 -12.74 29.37
C GLU A 210 -13.67 -12.01 28.04
N GLU A 211 -14.94 -11.94 27.63
CA GLU A 211 -15.35 -11.22 26.41
C GLU A 211 -15.10 -9.71 26.51
N LEU A 212 -15.43 -9.09 27.64
CA LEU A 212 -15.20 -7.66 27.88
C LEU A 212 -13.71 -7.29 27.95
N LEU A 213 -12.87 -8.24 28.40
CA LEU A 213 -11.42 -8.10 28.46
C LEU A 213 -10.74 -8.47 27.13
N ASN A 214 -11.48 -8.92 26.12
CA ASN A 214 -10.92 -9.29 24.82
C ASN A 214 -10.88 -8.12 23.83
N PHE A 215 -9.83 -7.29 23.92
CA PHE A 215 -9.64 -6.09 23.10
C PHE A 215 -9.54 -6.34 21.60
N ASN A 216 -9.13 -7.54 21.18
CA ASN A 216 -9.17 -7.97 19.78
C ASN A 216 -10.58 -7.88 19.18
N THR A 217 -11.61 -8.14 19.98
CA THR A 217 -13.00 -8.09 19.52
C THR A 217 -13.57 -6.68 19.40
N PHE A 218 -12.95 -5.70 20.05
CA PHE A 218 -13.39 -4.30 20.01
C PHE A 218 -12.64 -3.44 18.97
N GLY A 219 -11.69 -4.03 18.24
CA GLY A 219 -10.90 -3.33 17.22
C GLY A 219 -10.02 -2.21 17.82
N LEU A 220 -9.65 -2.34 19.09
CA LEU A 220 -8.85 -1.36 19.82
C LEU A 220 -7.35 -1.55 19.64
N GLU A 221 -6.93 -2.72 19.12
CA GLU A 221 -5.53 -2.99 18.79
C GLU A 221 -5.12 -2.23 17.52
N ASP A 222 -4.06 -1.43 17.65
CA ASP A 222 -3.34 -0.86 16.51
C ASP A 222 -1.88 -1.37 16.49
N LYS A 223 -1.15 -1.06 15.42
CA LYS A 223 0.24 -1.50 15.23
C LYS A 223 1.16 -1.16 16.41
N TRP A 224 0.84 -0.12 17.17
CA TRP A 224 1.72 0.47 18.18
C TRP A 224 1.21 0.33 19.60
N THR A 225 0.05 -0.28 19.83
CA THR A 225 -0.58 -0.35 21.16
C THR A 225 -0.86 -1.79 21.53
N ARG A 226 -0.36 -2.20 22.70
CA ARG A 226 -0.62 -3.53 23.28
C ARG A 226 -1.36 -3.40 24.59
N TYR A 227 -2.46 -4.14 24.70
CA TYR A 227 -3.28 -4.20 25.90
C TYR A 227 -2.95 -5.47 26.68
N HIS A 228 -2.72 -5.33 27.99
CA HIS A 228 -2.59 -6.47 28.88
C HIS A 228 -3.60 -6.38 30.01
N THR A 229 -4.42 -7.43 30.13
CA THR A 229 -5.42 -7.62 31.20
C THR A 229 -4.82 -8.27 32.44
N ASN A 230 -3.70 -8.98 32.27
CA ASN A 230 -2.90 -9.52 33.36
C ASN A 230 -1.63 -8.70 33.51
N HIS A 231 -1.34 -8.23 34.71
CA HIS A 231 -0.12 -7.47 34.97
C HIS A 231 1.12 -8.33 34.79
N LEU A 232 1.93 -7.98 33.78
CA LEU A 232 3.25 -8.55 33.54
C LEU A 232 4.33 -7.67 34.20
N SER A 233 5.06 -8.24 35.17
CA SER A 233 6.04 -7.52 36.00
C SER A 233 7.31 -7.07 35.24
N ASN A 234 7.57 -7.65 34.08
CA ASN A 234 8.71 -7.31 33.22
C ASN A 234 8.40 -6.21 32.19
N ILE A 235 7.22 -5.59 32.27
CA ILE A 235 6.76 -4.56 31.33
C ILE A 235 6.46 -3.27 32.11
N THR A 236 7.06 -2.17 31.65
CA THR A 236 6.67 -0.83 32.08
C THR A 236 5.48 -0.39 31.26
N TYR A 237 4.36 -0.10 31.92
CA TYR A 237 3.14 0.38 31.29
C TYR A 237 3.17 1.90 31.15
N ASP A 238 2.66 2.39 30.03
CA ASP A 238 2.60 3.82 29.71
C ASP A 238 1.24 4.41 30.08
N TYR A 239 0.20 3.59 30.02
CA TYR A 239 -1.18 3.99 30.27
C TYR A 239 -1.90 2.94 31.11
N ASP A 240 -2.87 3.44 31.86
CA ASP A 240 -3.85 2.64 32.57
C ASP A 240 -5.23 2.88 31.96
N MET A 241 -5.86 1.80 31.51
CA MET A 241 -7.25 1.79 31.06
C MET A 241 -8.10 1.13 32.14
N ARG A 242 -9.10 1.86 32.61
CA ARG A 242 -10.07 1.34 33.56
C ARG A 242 -11.41 1.16 32.90
N ILE A 243 -11.94 -0.07 32.95
CA ILE A 243 -13.30 -0.39 32.54
C ILE A 243 -14.14 -0.51 33.80
N GLU A 244 -15.17 0.32 33.91
CA GLU A 244 -16.09 0.31 35.05
C GLU A 244 -17.47 -0.14 34.60
N LEU A 245 -17.93 -1.28 35.11
CA LEU A 245 -19.29 -1.75 34.86
C LEU A 245 -20.24 -1.02 35.79
N GLN A 246 -21.13 -0.21 35.20
CA GLN A 246 -22.12 0.59 35.93
C GLN A 246 -23.45 -0.14 36.10
N ASP A 247 -23.87 -0.95 35.13
CA ASP A 247 -25.08 -1.79 35.23
C ASP A 247 -24.97 -3.03 34.34
N ILE A 248 -25.61 -4.13 34.77
CA ILE A 248 -25.69 -5.41 34.05
C ILE A 248 -27.15 -5.81 33.94
N ASN A 249 -27.77 -5.64 32.78
CA ASN A 249 -29.16 -6.01 32.57
C ASN A 249 -29.27 -7.47 32.09
N ILE A 250 -29.76 -8.36 32.96
CA ILE A 250 -29.92 -9.79 32.69
C ILE A 250 -31.37 -10.04 32.28
N SER A 251 -31.59 -10.45 31.03
CA SER A 251 -32.88 -10.92 30.55
C SER A 251 -32.92 -12.45 30.49
N PRO A 252 -34.07 -13.10 30.73
CA PRO A 252 -34.17 -14.55 30.56
C PRO A 252 -33.96 -14.92 29.09
N GLU A 253 -33.03 -15.83 28.82
CA GLU A 253 -32.70 -16.25 27.45
C GLU A 253 -33.76 -17.20 26.86
N GLN A 254 -34.43 -18.01 27.68
CA GLN A 254 -35.65 -18.75 27.33
C GLN A 254 -36.30 -19.33 28.61
N VAL A 255 -37.59 -19.04 28.86
CA VAL A 255 -38.38 -19.74 29.87
C VAL A 255 -39.03 -20.95 29.20
N ASN A 256 -38.43 -22.13 29.33
CA ASN A 256 -39.09 -23.39 28.94
C ASN A 256 -39.94 -23.88 30.12
N GLU A 257 -41.19 -23.46 30.15
CA GLU A 257 -42.17 -23.89 31.15
C GLU A 257 -42.60 -25.33 30.83
N ARG A 258 -42.11 -26.31 31.60
CA ARG A 258 -42.52 -27.71 31.46
C ARG A 258 -43.66 -27.99 32.43
N GLN A 259 -44.91 -27.91 31.97
CA GLN A 259 -46.07 -28.33 32.75
C GLN A 259 -46.05 -29.85 32.93
N ILE A 260 -45.90 -30.31 34.17
CA ILE A 260 -46.05 -31.73 34.54
C ILE A 260 -47.46 -31.90 35.11
N ILE A 261 -48.37 -32.49 34.34
CA ILE A 261 -49.69 -32.88 34.83
C ILE A 261 -49.50 -34.12 35.72
N LYS A 262 -49.80 -33.99 37.01
CA LYS A 262 -49.86 -35.13 37.94
C LYS A 262 -51.31 -35.50 38.18
N GLU A 263 -51.75 -36.59 37.59
CA GLU A 263 -53.04 -37.20 37.92
C GLU A 263 -52.84 -38.19 39.09
N LYS A 264 -53.65 -38.03 40.13
CA LYS A 264 -53.77 -38.98 41.25
C LYS A 264 -55.06 -39.74 41.05
N GLN A 265 -54.98 -41.05 40.77
CA GLN A 265 -56.16 -41.91 40.84
C GLN A 265 -56.62 -42.02 42.29
N ILE A 266 -57.86 -41.62 42.54
CA ILE A 266 -58.53 -41.81 43.82
C ILE A 266 -59.37 -43.08 43.65
N LYS A 267 -59.21 -44.05 44.56
CA LYS A 267 -60.07 -45.23 44.59
C LYS A 267 -61.51 -44.79 44.88
N ASP A 268 -62.39 -45.04 43.93
CA ASP A 268 -63.82 -44.92 44.12
C ASP A 268 -64.28 -46.11 44.98
N GLY A 269 -64.93 -45.81 46.10
CA GLY A 269 -65.43 -46.83 47.02
C GLY A 269 -66.87 -47.20 46.66
N PHE A 270 -67.19 -48.50 46.66
CA PHE A 270 -68.29 -49.12 47.40
C PHE A 270 -68.32 -50.63 47.11
N ASP A 271 -67.89 -51.42 48.10
CA ASP A 271 -68.59 -52.58 48.72
C ASP A 271 -67.67 -53.26 49.75
#